data_AF-A0A553R9Y1-F1
#
_entry.id   AF-A0A553R9Y1-F1
#
_cell.length_a   1.000
_cell.length_b   1.000
_cell.length_c   1.000
_cell.angle_alpha   90.00
_cell.angle_beta   90.00
_cell.angle_gamma   90.00
#
_symmetry.space_group_name_H-M   'P 1'
#
loop_
_entity.id
_entity.type
_entity.pdbx_description
1 polymer ?
#
loop_
_entity_poly.entity_id
_entity_poly.type
_entity_poly.pdbx_seq_one_letter_code
_entity_poly.pdbx_strand_id
1 'polypeptide(L)'
;TYPPLPYCSMPIFDRNEGLTDVDISTFSPYLQECAGMSQTSGDGLFPGLLNAMTLPKNGKALGSPNSQLHFYLEECYEEWRMLEKERKQAETILTKAYPGNLVSLVTSNNLPKMPSNPSRVDRLIVDQLREQTKVTSLLGKMEQLRSFPLHANISSALDRHLEVIYITQARRKDEYINVSSRQRQPAAFFREDREIVVLASAVKDLCSSTRKARTALWCALQMTLPKTSSYLDEGHETGSCSPSGPGSPEQRSLERED
;
A
#
# COMPACT_ATOMS: atom_id res chain seq x y z
N THR A 1 -32.01 -2.82 -45.50
CA THR A 1 -31.75 -4.19 -45.03
C THR A 1 -30.32 -4.25 -44.53
N TYR A 2 -30.13 -4.21 -43.21
CA TYR A 2 -28.82 -4.25 -42.53
C TYR A 2 -28.49 -5.70 -42.13
N PRO A 3 -27.22 -6.12 -42.13
CA PRO A 3 -26.85 -7.47 -41.67
C PRO A 3 -26.88 -7.56 -40.14
N PRO A 4 -27.15 -8.74 -39.55
CA PRO A 4 -27.20 -8.91 -38.11
C PRO A 4 -25.79 -9.07 -37.50
N LEU A 5 -25.59 -8.48 -36.32
CA LEU A 5 -24.40 -8.66 -35.49
C LEU A 5 -24.43 -10.04 -34.79
N PRO A 6 -23.28 -10.73 -34.65
CA PRO A 6 -23.22 -12.00 -33.95
C PRO A 6 -23.27 -11.79 -32.43
N TYR A 7 -24.26 -12.43 -31.80
CA TYR A 7 -24.34 -12.65 -30.36
C TYR A 7 -23.12 -13.48 -29.90
N CYS A 8 -22.33 -12.94 -28.98
CA CYS A 8 -21.29 -13.69 -28.27
C CYS A 8 -21.87 -14.15 -26.93
N SER A 9 -22.12 -15.45 -26.81
CA SER A 9 -22.60 -16.11 -25.60
C SER A 9 -21.52 -16.11 -24.52
N MET A 10 -21.84 -15.61 -23.33
CA MET A 10 -20.99 -15.75 -22.14
C MET A 10 -21.15 -17.16 -21.56
N PRO A 11 -20.05 -17.86 -21.22
CA PRO A 11 -20.17 -19.09 -20.44
C PRO A 11 -20.46 -18.75 -18.97
N ILE A 12 -21.50 -19.40 -18.44
CA ILE A 12 -21.79 -19.49 -17.01
C ILE A 12 -20.69 -20.37 -16.41
N PHE A 13 -19.87 -19.83 -15.50
CA PHE A 13 -18.93 -20.62 -14.72
C PHE A 13 -19.50 -20.91 -13.34
N ASP A 14 -19.41 -22.20 -13.01
CA ASP A 14 -19.98 -22.86 -11.85
C ASP A 14 -19.28 -22.47 -10.55
N ARG A 15 -20.05 -22.46 -9.46
CA ARG A 15 -19.62 -22.06 -8.12
C ARG A 15 -19.42 -23.29 -7.25
N ASN A 16 -18.21 -23.83 -7.23
CA ASN A 16 -17.57 -24.48 -6.07
C ASN A 16 -16.28 -25.17 -6.51
N GLU A 17 -15.12 -24.77 -5.98
CA GLU A 17 -14.02 -25.68 -5.67
C GLU A 17 -13.02 -24.99 -4.74
N GLY A 18 -12.52 -25.75 -3.76
CA GLY A 18 -12.06 -25.27 -2.45
C GLY A 18 -10.77 -24.47 -2.45
N LEU A 19 -10.72 -23.48 -1.54
CA LEU A 19 -9.48 -22.86 -1.10
C LEU A 19 -8.64 -23.90 -0.36
N THR A 20 -7.50 -24.29 -0.94
CA THR A 20 -6.41 -24.89 -0.20
C THR A 20 -5.78 -23.84 0.71
N ASP A 21 -5.57 -24.22 1.96
CA ASP A 21 -4.91 -23.50 3.04
C ASP A 21 -3.54 -22.95 2.58
N VAL A 22 -3.52 -21.68 2.17
CA VAL A 22 -2.27 -20.93 1.95
C VAL A 22 -2.02 -20.17 3.24
N ASP A 23 -1.00 -20.63 3.95
CA ASP A 23 -0.51 -20.11 5.21
C ASP A 23 -0.19 -18.59 5.10
N ILE A 24 -1.08 -17.78 5.66
CA ILE A 24 -0.99 -16.30 5.70
C ILE A 24 0.17 -15.84 6.60
N SER A 25 0.84 -16.76 7.30
CA SER A 25 1.90 -16.48 8.28
C SER A 25 3.20 -15.91 7.68
N THR A 26 3.37 -15.89 6.35
CA THR A 26 4.60 -15.39 5.71
C THR A 26 4.59 -13.88 5.43
N PHE A 27 3.48 -13.17 5.64
CA PHE A 27 3.32 -11.81 5.07
C PHE A 27 3.85 -10.62 5.90
N SER A 28 4.64 -10.85 6.96
CA SER A 28 5.35 -9.74 7.64
C SER A 28 6.53 -10.21 8.50
N PRO A 29 7.79 -9.96 8.09
CA PRO A 29 8.95 -10.21 8.95
C PRO A 29 9.02 -9.29 10.18
N TYR A 30 8.10 -8.32 10.31
CA TYR A 30 7.98 -7.47 11.50
C TYR A 30 7.08 -8.07 12.60
N LEU A 31 6.31 -9.14 12.30
CA LEU A 31 5.47 -9.82 13.30
C LEU A 31 6.09 -11.10 13.86
N GLN A 32 7.13 -11.65 13.22
CA GLN A 32 7.79 -12.87 13.67
C GLN A 32 8.47 -12.70 15.05
N GLU A 33 8.89 -11.49 15.39
CA GLU A 33 9.58 -11.19 16.66
C GLU A 33 8.64 -11.31 17.89
N CYS A 34 7.32 -11.25 17.70
CA CYS A 34 6.34 -11.38 18.79
C CYS A 34 5.82 -12.81 19.00
N ALA A 35 6.09 -13.75 18.08
CA ALA A 35 5.60 -15.13 18.15
C ALA A 35 6.65 -16.12 18.69
N GLY A 36 7.89 -15.67 18.88
CA GLY A 36 9.03 -16.52 19.20
C GLY A 36 9.37 -16.59 20.69
N MET A 37 8.41 -16.63 21.62
CA MET A 37 8.71 -16.90 23.04
C MET A 37 7.43 -17.25 23.80
N SER A 38 7.13 -18.55 23.95
CA SER A 38 6.30 -19.10 25.04
C SER A 38 6.38 -20.62 25.05
N GLN A 39 7.48 -21.14 25.58
CA GLN A 39 7.44 -22.33 26.41
C GLN A 39 7.92 -21.93 27.80
N THR A 40 7.37 -22.61 28.81
CA THR A 40 7.58 -22.46 30.25
C THR A 40 6.72 -21.41 30.96
N SER A 41 5.56 -21.88 31.44
CA SER A 41 5.17 -21.93 32.87
C SER A 41 5.47 -20.73 33.77
N GLY A 42 4.45 -20.27 34.48
CA GLY A 42 4.59 -19.70 35.82
C GLY A 42 3.90 -18.35 36.00
N ASP A 43 2.94 -18.34 36.91
CA ASP A 43 2.17 -17.23 37.43
C ASP A 43 2.94 -15.91 37.67
N GLY A 44 2.29 -14.75 37.42
CA GLY A 44 2.67 -13.48 38.06
C GLY A 44 2.64 -12.22 37.18
N LEU A 45 1.45 -11.61 37.09
CA LEU A 45 1.13 -10.17 36.99
C LEU A 45 2.14 -9.16 36.38
N PHE A 46 1.77 -8.58 35.23
CA PHE A 46 1.90 -7.13 34.94
C PHE A 46 0.62 -6.64 34.22
N PRO A 47 -0.21 -5.78 34.85
CA PRO A 47 -1.51 -5.36 34.32
C PRO A 47 -1.40 -4.14 33.37
N GLY A 48 -0.57 -4.23 32.32
CA GLY A 48 -0.16 -3.05 31.54
C GLY A 48 -0.41 -3.06 30.02
N LEU A 49 -0.62 -4.22 29.38
CA LEU A 49 -0.46 -4.32 27.91
C LEU A 49 -1.66 -4.86 27.13
N LEU A 50 -2.82 -5.05 27.75
CA LEU A 50 -4.03 -5.55 27.07
C LEU A 50 -5.16 -4.51 26.93
N ASN A 51 -4.83 -3.24 26.71
CA ASN A 51 -5.83 -2.20 26.42
C ASN A 51 -5.89 -1.73 24.96
N ALA A 52 -5.08 -2.26 24.04
CA ALA A 52 -4.94 -1.69 22.69
C ALA A 52 -5.76 -2.36 21.58
N MET A 53 -6.54 -3.40 21.86
CA MET A 53 -7.35 -4.12 20.84
C MET A 53 -8.87 -3.98 21.07
N THR A 54 -9.32 -2.84 21.61
CA THR A 54 -10.73 -2.47 21.51
C THR A 54 -10.98 -1.73 20.20
N LEU A 55 -11.09 -2.51 19.12
CA LEU A 55 -11.88 -2.09 17.96
C LEU A 55 -13.31 -1.83 18.46
N PRO A 56 -13.89 -0.62 18.33
CA PRO A 56 -15.30 -0.45 18.61
C PRO A 56 -16.09 -1.14 17.49
N LYS A 57 -16.53 -2.38 17.77
CA LYS A 57 -17.69 -3.00 17.12
C LYS A 57 -18.87 -2.03 17.21
N ASN A 58 -19.41 -1.69 16.05
CA ASN A 58 -20.73 -1.12 15.75
C ASN A 58 -21.47 -0.32 16.84
N GLY A 59 -21.83 0.92 16.49
CA GLY A 59 -23.17 1.45 16.80
C GLY A 59 -23.30 2.40 17.98
N LYS A 60 -22.23 2.83 18.64
CA LYS A 60 -22.31 3.92 19.61
C LYS A 60 -22.17 5.23 18.84
N ALA A 61 -23.24 6.03 18.77
CA ALA A 61 -23.18 7.38 18.22
C ALA A 61 -21.92 8.06 18.75
N LEU A 62 -21.01 8.46 17.85
CA LEU A 62 -19.75 9.13 18.20
C LEU A 62 -20.07 10.53 18.76
N GLY A 63 -20.64 10.59 19.96
CA GLY A 63 -21.06 11.83 20.61
C GLY A 63 -21.83 12.77 19.67
N SER A 64 -21.61 14.06 19.86
CA SER A 64 -22.06 15.12 18.94
C SER A 64 -21.45 14.93 17.54
N PRO A 65 -22.11 15.38 16.45
CA PRO A 65 -21.53 15.45 15.10
C PRO A 65 -20.09 16.01 15.08
N ASN A 66 -19.80 17.02 15.90
CA ASN A 66 -18.48 17.62 16.02
C ASN A 66 -17.44 16.67 16.62
N SER A 67 -17.80 15.86 17.63
CA SER A 67 -16.87 14.86 18.19
C SER A 67 -16.57 13.75 17.19
N GLN A 68 -17.55 13.36 16.37
CA GLN A 68 -17.34 12.40 15.30
C GLN A 68 -16.37 12.93 14.23
N LEU A 69 -16.57 14.18 13.79
CA LEU A 69 -15.66 14.83 12.85
C LEU A 69 -14.24 14.91 13.42
N HIS A 70 -14.10 15.33 14.69
CA HIS A 70 -12.80 15.44 15.34
C HIS A 70 -12.09 14.09 15.41
N PHE A 71 -12.80 13.02 15.81
CA PHE A 71 -12.23 11.68 15.88
C PHE A 71 -11.65 11.21 14.54
N TYR A 72 -12.43 11.29 13.45
CA TYR A 72 -11.95 10.87 12.13
C TYR A 72 -10.86 11.79 11.58
N LEU A 73 -10.86 13.07 11.98
CA LEU A 73 -9.82 14.00 11.60
C LEU A 73 -8.46 13.59 12.19
N GLU A 74 -8.41 13.24 13.48
CA GLU A 74 -7.17 12.74 14.10
C GLU A 74 -6.69 11.45 13.44
N GLU A 75 -7.61 10.50 13.22
CA GLU A 75 -7.29 9.23 12.57
C GLU A 75 -6.72 9.46 11.16
N CYS A 76 -7.35 10.32 10.36
CA CYS A 76 -6.89 10.61 9.01
C CYS A 76 -5.53 11.33 8.99
N TYR A 77 -5.26 12.20 9.97
CA TYR A 77 -3.95 12.84 10.13
C TYR A 77 -2.84 11.84 10.45
N GLU A 78 -3.14 10.80 11.24
CA GLU A 78 -2.19 9.74 11.53
C GLU A 78 -1.90 8.92 10.26
N GLU A 79 -2.93 8.52 9.52
CA GLU A 79 -2.77 7.78 8.27
C GLU A 79 -1.96 8.57 7.23
N TRP A 80 -2.21 9.87 7.11
CA TRP A 80 -1.47 10.74 6.22
C TRP A 80 0.02 10.84 6.61
N ARG A 81 0.33 10.99 7.91
CA ARG A 81 1.72 11.02 8.40
C ARG A 81 2.44 9.72 8.12
N MET A 82 1.75 8.59 8.25
CA MET A 82 2.30 7.28 7.91
C MET A 82 2.57 7.14 6.42
N LEU A 83 1.64 7.59 5.56
CA LEU A 83 1.87 7.63 4.11
C LEU A 83 3.08 8.48 3.74
N GLU A 84 3.25 9.65 4.36
CA GLU A 84 4.41 10.50 4.12
C GLU A 84 5.71 9.80 4.54
N LYS A 85 5.72 9.18 5.72
CA LYS A 85 6.88 8.44 6.23
C LYS A 85 7.25 7.28 5.31
N GLU A 86 6.26 6.49 4.90
CA GLU A 86 6.45 5.34 4.00
C GLU A 86 6.94 5.77 2.62
N ARG A 87 6.44 6.88 2.08
CA ARG A 87 6.96 7.45 0.83
C ARG A 87 8.42 7.86 0.96
N LYS A 88 8.80 8.60 2.01
CA LYS A 88 10.21 8.99 2.28
C LYS A 88 11.11 7.77 2.42
N GLN A 89 10.62 6.74 3.10
CA GLN A 89 11.33 5.47 3.26
C GLN A 89 11.49 4.76 1.91
N ALA A 90 10.45 4.68 1.08
CA ALA A 90 10.51 4.10 -0.25
C ALA A 90 11.55 4.81 -1.14
N GLU A 91 11.60 6.15 -1.13
CA GLU A 91 12.64 6.91 -1.84
C GLU A 91 14.06 6.54 -1.40
N THR A 92 14.25 6.40 -0.09
CA THR A 92 15.55 6.01 0.49
C THR A 92 15.94 4.60 0.05
N ILE A 93 15.00 3.65 0.10
CA ILE A 93 15.24 2.27 -0.32
C ILE A 93 15.58 2.22 -1.81
N LEU A 94 14.82 2.93 -2.66
CA LEU A 94 15.06 2.95 -4.10
C LEU A 94 16.41 3.59 -4.46
N THR A 95 16.80 4.66 -3.77
CA THR A 95 18.12 5.30 -3.98
C THR A 95 19.27 4.33 -3.69
N LYS A 96 19.10 3.45 -2.70
CA LYS A 96 20.08 2.40 -2.37
C LYS A 96 20.05 1.25 -3.37
N ALA A 97 18.86 0.83 -3.80
CA ALA A 97 18.68 -0.29 -4.73
C ALA A 97 19.14 0.03 -6.16
N TYR A 98 19.11 1.30 -6.57
CA TYR A 98 19.46 1.76 -7.90
C TYR A 98 20.50 2.88 -7.86
N PRO A 99 21.77 2.58 -7.50
CA PRO A 99 22.83 3.59 -7.47
C PRO A 99 23.02 4.19 -8.87
N GLY A 100 23.14 5.52 -8.93
CA GLY A 100 23.32 6.26 -10.20
C GLY A 100 22.01 6.69 -10.88
N ASN A 101 20.87 6.12 -10.51
CA ASN A 101 19.57 6.64 -10.93
C ASN A 101 19.10 7.71 -9.93
N LEU A 102 18.92 8.95 -10.40
CA LEU A 102 18.43 10.03 -9.56
C LEU A 102 16.94 9.84 -9.25
N VAL A 103 16.65 9.04 -8.23
CA VAL A 103 15.30 8.94 -7.63
C VAL A 103 14.93 10.24 -6.88
N SER A 104 15.85 11.21 -6.83
CA SER A 104 15.81 12.44 -6.02
C SER A 104 14.54 13.31 -6.14
N LEU A 105 14.15 13.77 -4.95
CA LEU A 105 13.11 14.69 -4.49
C LEU A 105 12.19 15.33 -5.53
N VAL A 106 10.91 14.93 -5.47
CA VAL A 106 9.82 15.67 -6.14
C VAL A 106 9.54 16.93 -5.32
N THR A 107 10.17 18.05 -5.67
CA THR A 107 9.82 19.38 -5.17
C THR A 107 8.61 19.89 -5.95
N SER A 108 7.40 19.53 -5.52
CA SER A 108 6.18 20.07 -6.13
C SER A 108 5.93 21.51 -5.66
N ASN A 109 6.26 22.48 -6.51
CA ASN A 109 6.13 23.91 -6.22
C ASN A 109 4.72 24.49 -6.48
N ASN A 110 3.77 23.69 -6.98
CA ASN A 110 2.39 24.14 -7.17
C ASN A 110 1.60 23.94 -5.87
N LEU A 111 1.76 24.87 -4.92
CA LEU A 111 0.94 24.93 -3.71
C LEU A 111 -0.54 25.11 -4.11
N PRO A 112 -1.46 24.19 -3.73
CA PRO A 112 -2.87 24.55 -3.62
C PRO A 112 -2.96 25.76 -2.68
N LYS A 113 -3.51 26.88 -3.17
CA LYS A 113 -3.63 28.11 -2.38
C LYS A 113 -4.58 27.84 -1.21
N MET A 114 -4.10 28.15 -0.01
CA MET A 114 -4.86 28.02 1.22
C MET A 114 -5.88 29.17 1.32
N PRO A 115 -7.13 28.93 1.74
CA PRO A 115 -8.09 30.01 2.00
C PRO A 115 -7.61 30.90 3.16
N SER A 116 -8.10 32.14 3.22
CA SER A 116 -7.58 33.22 4.11
C SER A 116 -7.72 32.97 5.61
N ASN A 117 -8.35 31.87 6.05
CA ASN A 117 -8.41 31.38 7.44
C ASN A 117 -8.65 29.85 7.43
N PRO A 118 -7.60 29.02 7.26
CA PRO A 118 -7.80 27.59 7.08
C PRO A 118 -8.21 26.91 8.40
N SER A 119 -9.23 26.07 8.33
CA SER A 119 -9.55 25.10 9.40
C SER A 119 -8.54 23.94 9.41
N ARG A 120 -8.64 23.07 10.41
CA ARG A 120 -7.87 21.82 10.44
C ARG A 120 -8.21 20.89 9.27
N VAL A 121 -9.49 20.84 8.86
CA VAL A 121 -9.91 20.07 7.69
C VAL A 121 -9.28 20.63 6.41
N ASP A 122 -9.24 21.96 6.26
CA ASP A 122 -8.65 22.61 5.09
C ASP A 122 -7.16 22.31 4.96
N ARG A 123 -6.43 22.33 6.10
CA ARG A 123 -5.01 21.94 6.14
C ARG A 123 -4.82 20.47 5.73
N LEU A 124 -5.59 19.55 6.33
CA LEU A 124 -5.53 18.13 6.00
C LEU A 124 -5.74 17.87 4.50
N ILE A 125 -6.74 18.51 3.88
CA ILE A 125 -7.01 18.34 2.43
C ILE A 125 -5.80 18.77 1.60
N VAL A 126 -5.19 19.92 1.93
CA VAL A 126 -4.01 20.42 1.21
C VAL A 126 -2.81 19.50 1.41
N ASP A 127 -2.60 19.02 2.63
CA ASP A 127 -1.51 18.11 2.97
C ASP A 127 -1.66 16.75 2.25
N GLN A 128 -2.88 16.23 2.16
CA GLN A 128 -3.23 15.03 1.40
C GLN A 128 -3.01 15.22 -0.10
N LEU A 129 -3.43 16.34 -0.70
CA LEU A 129 -3.17 16.65 -2.12
C LEU A 129 -1.68 16.69 -2.46
N ARG A 130 -0.88 17.33 -1.60
CA ARG A 130 0.57 17.40 -1.77
C ARG A 130 1.18 16.02 -1.76
N GLU A 131 0.80 15.22 -0.76
CA GLU A 131 1.38 13.90 -0.59
C GLU A 131 0.94 12.94 -1.68
N GLN A 132 -0.32 13.00 -2.11
CA GLN A 132 -0.83 12.26 -3.27
C GLN A 132 -0.01 12.56 -4.53
N THR A 133 0.34 13.83 -4.77
CA THR A 133 1.15 14.23 -5.93
C THR A 133 2.56 13.63 -5.85
N LYS A 134 3.19 13.67 -4.67
CA LYS A 134 4.53 13.10 -4.48
C LYS A 134 4.52 11.58 -4.63
N VAL A 135 3.51 10.90 -4.07
CA VAL A 135 3.34 9.45 -4.21
C VAL A 135 3.14 9.09 -5.68
N THR A 136 2.25 9.78 -6.40
CA THR A 136 2.02 9.55 -7.84
C THR A 136 3.30 9.71 -8.65
N SER A 137 4.08 10.76 -8.39
CA SER A 137 5.35 10.98 -9.09
C SER A 137 6.40 9.91 -8.75
N LEU A 138 6.45 9.44 -7.50
CA LEU A 138 7.32 8.33 -7.10
C LEU A 138 6.95 7.03 -7.83
N LEU A 139 5.66 6.73 -7.97
CA LEU A 139 5.20 5.57 -8.73
C LEU A 139 5.60 5.66 -10.21
N GLY A 140 5.49 6.83 -10.83
CA GLY A 140 5.97 7.02 -12.21
C GLY A 140 7.48 6.76 -12.34
N LYS A 141 8.29 7.15 -11.34
CA LYS A 141 9.71 6.80 -11.30
C LYS A 141 9.94 5.29 -11.12
N MET A 142 9.13 4.63 -10.29
CA MET A 142 9.18 3.17 -10.13
C MET A 142 8.91 2.44 -11.44
N GLU A 143 7.94 2.91 -12.24
CA GLU A 143 7.68 2.39 -13.59
C GLU A 143 8.88 2.56 -14.53
N GLN A 144 9.54 3.71 -14.48
CA GLN A 144 10.77 3.96 -15.25
C GLN A 144 11.91 3.01 -14.87
N LEU A 145 12.14 2.81 -13.57
CA LEU A 145 13.16 1.88 -13.07
C LEU A 145 12.88 0.44 -13.51
N ARG A 146 11.60 0.05 -13.57
CA ARG A 146 11.16 -1.28 -14.00
C ARG A 146 11.08 -1.44 -15.52
N SER A 147 11.03 -0.33 -16.27
CA SER A 147 10.75 -0.31 -17.72
C SER A 147 9.43 -0.99 -18.13
N PHE A 148 8.49 -1.16 -17.20
CA PHE A 148 7.17 -1.75 -17.43
C PHE A 148 6.14 -1.13 -16.46
N PRO A 149 4.88 -0.90 -16.89
CA PRO A 149 3.85 -0.30 -16.05
C PRO A 149 3.57 -1.08 -14.76
N LEU A 150 3.11 -0.37 -13.74
CA LEU A 150 2.62 -0.99 -12.50
C LEU A 150 1.27 -1.67 -12.74
N HIS A 151 0.89 -2.56 -11.82
CA HIS A 151 -0.40 -3.25 -11.89
C HIS A 151 -1.56 -2.26 -11.82
N ALA A 152 -2.61 -2.45 -12.64
CA ALA A 152 -3.74 -1.52 -12.75
C ALA A 152 -4.47 -1.24 -11.42
N ASN A 153 -4.45 -2.19 -10.47
CA ASN A 153 -5.01 -1.96 -9.13
C ASN A 153 -4.24 -0.89 -8.33
N ILE A 154 -2.94 -0.70 -8.60
CA ILE A 154 -2.12 0.31 -7.93
C ILE A 154 -2.54 1.70 -8.41
N SER A 155 -2.62 1.91 -9.72
CA SER A 155 -3.09 3.18 -10.29
C SER A 155 -4.54 3.47 -9.88
N SER A 156 -5.43 2.49 -9.98
CA SER A 156 -6.83 2.62 -9.55
C SER A 156 -6.97 3.00 -8.07
N ALA A 157 -6.09 2.48 -7.20
CA ALA A 157 -6.11 2.83 -5.78
C ALA A 157 -5.69 4.30 -5.54
N LEU A 158 -4.69 4.82 -6.28
CA LEU A 158 -4.30 6.22 -6.19
C LEU A 158 -5.31 7.17 -6.81
N ASP A 159 -5.93 6.79 -7.94
CA ASP A 159 -6.99 7.58 -8.56
C ASP A 159 -8.19 7.67 -7.63
N ARG A 160 -8.57 6.55 -7.01
CA ARG A 160 -9.62 6.54 -5.99
C ARG A 160 -9.25 7.41 -4.78
N HIS A 161 -8.00 7.38 -4.33
CA HIS A 161 -7.55 8.26 -3.24
C HIS A 161 -7.70 9.74 -3.62
N LEU A 162 -7.27 10.14 -4.82
CA LEU A 162 -7.42 11.50 -5.32
C LEU A 162 -8.89 11.94 -5.41
N GLU A 163 -9.75 11.05 -5.91
CA GLU A 163 -11.19 11.28 -5.98
C GLU A 163 -11.78 11.55 -4.58
N VAL A 164 -11.43 10.74 -3.57
CA VAL A 164 -11.93 10.95 -2.20
C VAL A 164 -11.43 12.26 -1.61
N ILE A 165 -10.20 12.69 -1.91
CA ILE A 165 -9.69 14.00 -1.50
C ILE A 165 -10.58 15.12 -2.08
N TYR A 166 -10.92 15.07 -3.37
CA TYR A 166 -11.80 16.05 -3.99
C TYR A 166 -13.24 16.02 -3.46
N ILE A 167 -13.78 14.83 -3.19
CA ILE A 167 -15.09 14.69 -2.54
C ILE A 167 -15.07 15.36 -1.16
N THR A 168 -14.02 15.12 -0.37
CA THR A 168 -13.86 15.72 0.96
C THR A 168 -13.76 17.24 0.87
N GLN A 169 -13.02 17.75 -0.12
CA GLN A 169 -12.94 19.18 -0.39
C GLN A 169 -14.29 19.78 -0.76
N ALA A 170 -15.10 19.09 -1.57
CA ALA A 170 -16.44 19.53 -1.91
C ALA A 170 -17.34 19.58 -0.67
N ARG A 171 -17.33 18.53 0.17
CA ARG A 171 -18.12 18.50 1.42
C ARG A 171 -17.72 19.60 2.40
N ARG A 172 -16.44 19.93 2.47
CA ARG A 172 -15.94 21.04 3.28
C ARG A 172 -16.43 22.40 2.77
N LYS A 173 -16.51 22.58 1.45
CA LYS A 173 -17.08 23.81 0.86
C LYS A 173 -18.59 23.91 1.14
N ASP A 174 -19.33 22.81 1.00
CA ASP A 174 -20.77 22.77 1.28
C ASP A 174 -21.07 23.20 2.72
N GLU A 175 -20.36 22.61 3.69
CA GLU A 175 -20.52 22.93 5.11
C GLU A 175 -20.16 24.40 5.41
N TYR A 176 -19.06 24.93 4.83
CA TYR A 176 -18.69 26.34 5.01
C TYR A 176 -19.75 27.31 4.47
N ILE A 177 -20.30 27.05 3.29
CA ILE A 177 -21.33 27.89 2.67
C ILE A 177 -22.58 27.91 3.54
N ASN A 178 -23.02 26.76 4.03
CA ASN A 178 -24.25 26.70 4.82
C ASN A 178 -24.07 27.28 6.23
N VAL A 179 -22.90 27.14 6.85
CA VAL A 179 -22.52 27.86 8.08
C VAL A 179 -22.62 29.38 7.91
N SER A 180 -22.29 29.94 6.75
CA SER A 180 -22.43 31.38 6.50
C SER A 180 -23.90 31.86 6.38
N SER A 181 -24.87 30.94 6.24
CA SER A 181 -26.31 31.25 6.14
C SER A 181 -27.06 31.34 7.49
N ARG A 182 -26.31 31.34 8.60
CA ARG A 182 -26.73 31.26 10.03
C ARG A 182 -27.88 32.15 10.52
N GLN A 183 -28.29 33.16 9.77
CA GLN A 183 -29.02 34.30 10.35
C GLN A 183 -30.54 34.10 10.55
N ARG A 184 -31.21 33.03 10.03
CA ARG A 184 -32.68 33.12 9.88
C ARG A 184 -33.63 32.06 10.45
N GLN A 185 -33.24 30.84 10.85
CA GLN A 185 -34.26 29.86 11.29
C GLN A 185 -33.74 28.76 12.24
N PRO A 186 -34.54 28.28 13.21
CA PRO A 186 -34.22 27.10 14.05
C PRO A 186 -33.96 25.81 13.27
N ALA A 187 -34.53 25.67 12.06
CA ALA A 187 -34.22 24.58 11.14
C ALA A 187 -32.76 24.58 10.63
N ALA A 188 -32.01 25.67 10.85
CA ALA A 188 -30.60 25.76 10.50
C ALA A 188 -29.71 24.86 11.39
N PHE A 189 -30.08 24.63 12.66
CA PHE A 189 -29.28 23.79 13.57
C PHE A 189 -29.27 22.32 13.13
N PHE A 190 -30.43 21.74 12.82
CA PHE A 190 -30.51 20.35 12.33
C PHE A 190 -29.82 20.17 10.97
N ARG A 191 -29.78 21.22 10.15
CA ARG A 191 -29.08 21.22 8.85
C ARG A 191 -27.56 21.22 9.04
N GLU A 192 -27.05 22.04 9.96
CA GLU A 192 -25.62 22.11 10.30
C GLU A 192 -25.11 20.76 10.83
N ASP A 193 -25.83 20.13 11.77
CA ASP A 193 -25.47 18.81 12.28
C ASP A 193 -25.40 17.76 11.18
N ARG A 194 -26.36 17.79 10.23
CA ARG A 194 -26.35 16.88 9.07
C ARG A 194 -25.12 17.08 8.19
N GLU A 195 -24.73 18.32 7.93
CA GLU A 195 -23.57 18.61 7.09
C GLU A 195 -22.25 18.24 7.77
N ILE A 196 -22.16 18.47 9.08
CA ILE A 196 -21.01 18.02 9.88
C ILE A 196 -20.89 16.50 9.85
N VAL A 197 -22.01 15.76 9.95
CA VAL A 197 -22.01 14.28 9.83
C VAL A 197 -21.58 13.83 8.42
N VAL A 198 -22.03 14.52 7.36
CA VAL A 198 -21.61 14.21 5.99
C VAL A 198 -20.13 14.47 5.79
N LEU A 199 -19.61 15.59 6.33
CA LEU A 199 -18.18 15.89 6.30
C LEU A 199 -17.37 14.87 7.10
N ALA A 200 -17.82 14.49 8.29
CA ALA A 200 -17.18 13.45 9.09
C ALA A 200 -17.11 12.10 8.35
N SER A 201 -18.17 11.73 7.64
CA SER A 201 -18.20 10.53 6.79
C SER A 201 -17.20 10.62 5.64
N ALA A 202 -17.10 11.78 4.97
CA ALA A 202 -16.10 11.98 3.92
C ALA A 202 -14.65 11.88 4.45
N VAL A 203 -14.37 12.44 5.63
CA VAL A 203 -13.04 12.33 6.27
C VAL A 203 -12.71 10.88 6.66
N LYS A 204 -13.70 10.11 7.12
CA LYS A 204 -13.55 8.67 7.37
C LYS A 204 -13.20 7.89 6.09
N ASP A 205 -13.89 8.19 4.99
CA ASP A 205 -13.59 7.57 3.70
C ASP A 205 -12.19 7.98 3.20
N LEU A 206 -11.79 9.22 3.44
CA LEU A 206 -10.45 9.71 3.13
C LEU A 206 -9.38 8.93 3.90
N CYS A 207 -9.56 8.74 5.20
CA CYS A 207 -8.71 7.88 6.04
C CYS A 207 -8.57 6.46 5.45
N SER A 208 -9.70 5.84 5.10
CA SER A 208 -9.73 4.49 4.51
C SER A 208 -9.03 4.42 3.15
N SER A 209 -9.19 5.45 2.30
CA SER A 209 -8.52 5.54 1.00
C SER A 209 -7.02 5.81 1.13
N THR A 210 -6.60 6.57 2.16
CA THR A 210 -5.18 6.81 2.48
C THR A 210 -4.49 5.50 2.84
N ARG A 211 -5.11 4.66 3.67
CA ARG A 211 -4.61 3.30 3.97
C ARG A 211 -4.41 2.46 2.71
N LYS A 212 -5.38 2.50 1.78
CA LYS A 212 -5.25 1.78 0.49
C LYS A 212 -4.11 2.33 -0.37
N ALA A 213 -3.90 3.65 -0.39
CA ALA A 213 -2.78 4.26 -1.08
C ALA A 213 -1.43 3.84 -0.47
N ARG A 214 -1.34 3.71 0.86
CA ARG A 214 -0.17 3.16 1.55
C ARG A 214 0.14 1.73 1.11
N THR A 215 -0.87 0.86 1.10
CA THR A 215 -0.72 -0.52 0.60
C THR A 215 -0.30 -0.54 -0.87
N ALA A 216 -0.89 0.29 -1.72
CA ALA A 216 -0.54 0.40 -3.13
C ALA A 216 0.91 0.85 -3.34
N LEU A 217 1.36 1.84 -2.58
CA LEU A 217 2.76 2.29 -2.57
C LEU A 217 3.72 1.18 -2.13
N TRP A 218 3.36 0.44 -1.08
CA TRP A 218 4.16 -0.70 -0.64
C TRP A 218 4.25 -1.79 -1.71
N CYS A 219 3.12 -2.18 -2.32
CA CYS A 219 3.11 -3.14 -3.42
C CYS A 219 3.97 -2.65 -4.61
N ALA A 220 3.85 -1.38 -4.99
CA ALA A 220 4.66 -0.79 -6.05
C ALA A 220 6.16 -0.87 -5.73
N LEU A 221 6.55 -0.57 -4.49
CA LEU A 221 7.92 -0.71 -4.02
C LEU A 221 8.40 -2.16 -4.15
N GLN A 222 7.64 -3.12 -3.63
CA GLN A 222 8.01 -4.54 -3.68
C GLN A 222 8.17 -5.07 -5.11
N MET A 223 7.30 -4.63 -6.03
CA MET A 223 7.46 -4.95 -7.45
C MET A 223 8.73 -4.31 -8.02
N THR A 224 9.08 -3.10 -7.58
CA THR A 224 10.21 -2.36 -8.13
C THR A 224 11.54 -2.95 -7.70
N LEU A 225 11.70 -3.39 -6.46
CA LEU A 225 13.01 -3.81 -5.97
C LEU A 225 13.55 -5.04 -6.74
N PRO A 226 14.87 -5.09 -7.01
CA PRO A 226 15.50 -6.28 -7.56
C PRO A 226 15.25 -7.47 -6.63
N LYS A 227 14.83 -8.60 -7.19
CA LYS A 227 14.81 -9.84 -6.42
C LYS A 227 16.26 -10.17 -6.08
N THR A 228 16.61 -10.18 -4.79
CA THR A 228 17.91 -10.70 -4.35
C THR A 228 17.95 -12.17 -4.72
N SER A 229 18.62 -12.45 -5.82
CA SER A 229 18.93 -13.80 -6.29
C SER A 229 19.86 -14.44 -5.26
N SER A 230 19.30 -15.10 -4.25
CA SER A 230 20.02 -16.10 -3.48
C SER A 230 20.16 -17.37 -4.32
N TYR A 231 20.83 -17.28 -5.46
CA TYR A 231 21.50 -18.45 -6.02
C TYR A 231 22.88 -18.43 -5.37
N LEU A 232 23.02 -19.25 -4.33
CA LEU A 232 24.32 -19.76 -3.96
C LEU A 232 24.93 -20.36 -5.22
N ASP A 233 26.00 -19.72 -5.68
CA ASP A 233 27.20 -20.35 -6.23
C ASP A 233 27.05 -21.85 -6.52
N GLU A 234 26.56 -22.18 -7.72
CA GLU A 234 26.86 -23.46 -8.35
C GLU A 234 28.34 -23.41 -8.74
N GLY A 235 29.20 -23.63 -7.75
CA GLY A 235 30.58 -24.00 -7.94
C GLY A 235 30.64 -25.42 -8.50
N HIS A 236 30.25 -25.60 -9.76
CA HIS A 236 30.62 -26.78 -10.51
C HIS A 236 32.03 -26.55 -11.04
N GLU A 237 33.01 -26.83 -10.19
CA GLU A 237 34.41 -27.00 -10.58
C GLU A 237 34.46 -28.01 -11.73
N THR A 238 34.74 -27.53 -12.94
CA THR A 238 35.19 -28.39 -14.04
C THR A 238 36.59 -28.88 -13.68
N GLY A 239 36.62 -29.93 -12.86
CA GLY A 239 37.80 -30.74 -12.58
C GLY A 239 38.28 -31.37 -13.88
N SER A 240 39.39 -30.84 -14.38
CA SER A 240 40.24 -31.51 -15.37
C SER A 240 40.73 -32.83 -14.76
N CYS A 241 40.15 -33.95 -15.19
CA CYS A 241 40.63 -35.28 -14.83
C CYS A 241 41.40 -35.88 -16.01
N SER A 242 42.72 -35.69 -16.01
CA SER A 242 43.65 -36.46 -16.85
C SER A 242 43.79 -37.87 -16.27
N PRO A 243 43.64 -38.95 -17.07
CA PRO A 243 43.93 -40.28 -16.59
C PRO A 243 45.43 -40.58 -16.79
N SER A 244 46.22 -40.39 -15.74
CA SER A 244 47.55 -41.02 -15.62
C SER A 244 47.37 -42.41 -15.02
N GLY A 245 47.37 -43.43 -15.88
CA GLY A 245 47.40 -44.85 -15.47
C GLY A 245 48.82 -45.35 -15.25
N PRO A 246 49.13 -46.04 -14.14
CA PRO A 246 50.36 -46.81 -13.98
C PRO A 246 50.20 -48.24 -14.54
N GLY A 247 51.28 -48.75 -15.12
CA GLY A 247 51.27 -49.89 -16.03
C GLY A 247 51.27 -51.30 -15.42
N SER A 248 51.23 -52.27 -16.34
CA SER A 248 51.66 -53.67 -16.20
C SER A 248 51.53 -54.39 -17.57
N PRO A 249 52.15 -55.58 -17.76
CA PRO A 249 53.28 -55.72 -18.67
C PRO A 249 52.98 -56.43 -20.01
N GLU A 250 54.02 -56.43 -20.86
CA GLU A 250 54.21 -57.24 -22.07
C GLU A 250 53.54 -58.63 -22.03
N GLN A 251 52.72 -58.92 -23.05
CA GLN A 251 52.69 -60.24 -23.66
C GLN A 251 52.59 -60.14 -25.19
N ARG A 252 53.74 -60.42 -25.79
CA ARG A 252 53.98 -60.90 -27.16
C ARG A 252 53.03 -62.05 -27.52
N SER A 253 52.44 -62.03 -28.73
CA SER A 253 52.36 -63.13 -29.73
C SER A 253 51.14 -62.98 -30.64
N LEU A 254 51.38 -62.88 -31.96
CA LEU A 254 50.52 -63.29 -33.08
C LEU A 254 51.35 -63.00 -34.33
N GLU A 255 52.18 -63.95 -34.75
CA GLU A 255 51.88 -65.01 -35.72
C GLU A 255 52.06 -64.53 -37.17
N ARG A 256 52.99 -65.22 -37.83
CA ARG A 256 53.34 -65.18 -39.23
C ARG A 256 53.04 -66.59 -39.73
N GLU A 257 52.25 -66.71 -40.78
CA GLU A 257 52.06 -67.83 -41.74
C GLU A 257 50.77 -67.46 -42.52
N ASP A 258 50.68 -67.35 -43.84
CA ASP A 258 51.53 -67.59 -45.01
C ASP A 258 51.17 -66.55 -46.09
#